data_AF-A0A368G3H5-F1
#
_entry.id   AF-A0A368G3H5-F1
#
_cell.length_a   1.000
_cell.length_b   1.000
_cell.length_c   1.000
_cell.angle_alpha   90.00
_cell.angle_beta   90.00
_cell.angle_gamma   90.00
#
_symmetry.space_group_name_H-M   'P 1'
#
loop_
_entity.id
_entity.type
_entity.pdbx_description
1 polymer ?
#
loop_
_entity_poly.entity_id
_entity_poly.type
_entity_poly.pdbx_seq_one_letter_code
_entity_poly.pdbx_strand_id
1 'polypeptide(L)' 'MFYAITENNFSDRSEQCGENEKWGDCEGCEKTCDDLDMALQSRPCRLNCVAGCVCEEGFFRDLRNGNKCVLPGQCITPY' A
#
# COMPACT_ATOMS: atom_id res chain seq x y z
N MET A 1 -15.71 -30.25 21.63
CA MET A 1 -15.96 -28.80 21.74
C MET A 1 -14.61 -28.12 21.67
N PHE A 2 -14.46 -27.24 20.69
CA PHE A 2 -13.29 -26.43 20.34
C PHE A 2 -12.81 -25.64 21.58
N TYR A 3 -11.54 -25.30 21.78
CA TYR A 3 -10.63 -24.64 20.85
C TYR A 3 -9.17 -25.04 21.13
N ALA A 4 -8.41 -25.30 20.07
CA ALA A 4 -6.97 -25.52 20.14
C ALA A 4 -6.27 -24.17 20.43
N ILE A 5 -5.41 -24.17 21.42
CA ILE A 5 -4.41 -23.13 21.69
C ILE A 5 -3.40 -23.13 20.53
N THR A 6 -3.30 -22.02 19.80
CA THR A 6 -2.22 -21.82 18.82
C THR A 6 -1.45 -20.55 19.16
N GLU A 7 -0.21 -20.76 19.59
CA GLU A 7 1.01 -20.03 19.22
C GLU A 7 0.97 -18.50 19.33
N ASN A 8 1.90 -17.93 20.11
CA ASN A 8 2.30 -16.52 20.11
C ASN A 8 2.41 -15.97 18.67
N ASN A 9 1.32 -15.40 18.14
CA ASN A 9 1.20 -14.89 16.78
C ASN A 9 1.73 -13.45 16.72
N PHE A 10 3.05 -13.33 16.68
CA PHE A 10 3.72 -12.10 16.25
C PHE A 10 3.86 -12.01 14.71
N SER A 11 3.46 -13.05 13.98
CA SER A 11 2.99 -12.94 12.60
C SER A 11 1.45 -12.84 12.66
N ASP A 12 0.69 -12.13 11.85
CA ASP A 12 1.02 -11.53 10.59
C ASP A 12 -0.04 -10.46 10.26
N ARG A 13 0.30 -9.18 10.38
CA ARG A 13 -0.55 -8.12 9.81
C ARG A 13 -0.35 -7.99 8.29
N SER A 14 0.60 -8.71 7.70
CA SER A 14 0.82 -8.73 6.25
C SER A 14 -0.16 -9.65 5.51
N GLU A 15 -0.67 -10.71 6.15
CA GLU A 15 -1.75 -11.57 5.62
C GLU A 15 -3.10 -10.85 5.34
N GLN A 16 -3.27 -9.62 5.83
CA GLN A 16 -4.47 -8.80 5.57
C GLN A 16 -4.33 -7.88 4.36
N CYS A 17 -3.12 -7.63 3.89
CA CYS A 17 -2.84 -6.70 2.80
C CYS A 17 -2.71 -7.43 1.46
N GLY A 18 -2.92 -6.68 0.38
CA GLY A 18 -2.81 -7.21 -0.98
C GLY A 18 -1.37 -7.50 -1.40
N GLU A 19 -1.22 -7.94 -2.64
CA GLU A 19 0.10 -8.14 -3.25
C GLU A 19 0.89 -6.81 -3.27
N ASN A 20 2.16 -6.87 -2.85
CA ASN A 20 3.07 -5.72 -2.74
C ASN A 20 2.59 -4.62 -1.77
N GLU A 21 1.80 -5.00 -0.78
CA GLU A 21 1.35 -4.14 0.31
C GLU A 21 1.80 -4.68 1.68
N LYS A 22 2.03 -3.76 2.61
CA LYS A 22 2.30 -4.05 4.02
C LYS A 22 1.41 -3.21 4.91
N TRP A 23 1.14 -3.69 6.12
CA TRP A 23 0.46 -2.86 7.11
C TRP A 23 1.36 -1.67 7.51
N GLY A 24 0.85 -0.45 7.36
CA GLY A 24 1.51 0.79 7.73
C GLY A 24 0.69 1.59 8.74
N ASP A 25 1.35 2.51 9.42
CA ASP A 25 0.71 3.37 10.41
C ASP A 25 -0.12 4.51 9.80
N CYS A 26 0.02 4.73 8.48
CA CYS A 26 -0.53 5.89 7.78
C CYS A 26 -0.77 5.57 6.30
N GLU A 27 -1.99 5.15 5.97
CA GLU A 27 -2.43 4.89 4.59
C GLU A 27 -2.61 6.20 3.79
N GLY A 28 -2.33 6.16 2.49
CA GLY A 28 -2.51 7.29 1.57
C GLY A 28 -1.32 8.25 1.47
N CYS A 29 -0.18 7.87 2.05
CA CYS A 29 1.10 8.56 1.97
C CYS A 29 2.08 7.95 0.97
N GLU A 30 1.72 6.80 0.41
CA GLU A 30 2.56 6.10 -0.55
C GLU A 30 2.60 6.83 -1.89
N LYS A 31 3.60 6.48 -2.71
CA LYS A 31 3.68 6.96 -4.09
C LYS A 31 2.56 6.32 -4.91
N THR A 32 2.01 7.10 -5.81
CA THR A 32 0.97 6.72 -6.76
C THR A 32 1.52 6.78 -8.17
N CYS A 33 0.89 6.08 -9.11
CA CYS A 33 1.28 6.15 -10.51
C CYS A 33 1.21 7.59 -11.09
N ASP A 34 0.36 8.46 -10.52
CA ASP A 34 0.28 9.87 -10.89
C ASP A 34 1.55 10.66 -10.50
N ASP A 35 2.36 10.16 -9.56
CA ASP A 35 3.60 10.81 -9.12
C ASP A 35 4.78 10.58 -10.08
N LEU A 36 4.65 9.70 -11.09
CA LEU A 36 5.68 9.47 -12.11
C LEU A 36 5.84 10.65 -13.07
N ASP A 37 4.73 11.26 -13.48
CA ASP A 37 4.73 12.44 -14.36
C ASP A 37 5.18 13.71 -13.62
N MET A 38 5.08 13.71 -12.30
CA MET A 38 5.46 14.83 -11.44
C MET A 38 6.63 14.44 -10.55
N ALA A 39 7.83 14.41 -11.11
CA ALA A 39 9.08 14.01 -10.44
C ALA A 39 9.39 14.67 -9.06
N LEU A 40 8.59 15.60 -8.55
CA LEU A 40 8.89 16.38 -7.33
C LEU A 40 7.71 16.79 -6.45
N GLN A 41 6.47 16.33 -6.68
CA GLN A 41 5.37 16.67 -5.76
C GLN A 41 5.03 15.47 -4.88
N SER A 42 5.77 15.33 -3.77
CA SER A 42 5.24 14.55 -2.64
C SER A 42 3.89 15.15 -2.28
N ARG A 43 2.80 14.45 -2.64
CA ARG A 43 1.45 14.86 -2.24
C ARG A 43 1.50 15.00 -0.71
N PRO A 44 1.07 16.15 -0.15
CA PRO A 44 1.10 16.32 1.29
C PRO A 44 0.24 15.22 1.91
N CYS A 45 0.90 14.33 2.66
CA CYS A 45 0.23 13.38 3.52
C CYS A 45 -0.78 14.13 4.38
N ARG A 46 -2.02 13.64 4.42
CA ARG A 46 -2.97 14.18 5.39
C ARG A 46 -2.44 13.87 6.78
N LEU A 47 -2.32 14.89 7.62
CA LEU A 47 -1.89 14.75 9.03
C LEU A 47 -2.81 13.83 9.85
N ASN A 48 -4.01 13.56 9.34
CA ASN A 48 -5.03 12.73 9.97
C ASN A 48 -5.20 11.39 9.21
N CYS A 49 -4.09 10.75 8.85
CA CYS A 49 -4.13 9.41 8.25
C CYS A 49 -4.43 8.35 9.31
N VAL A 50 -4.91 7.20 8.85
CA VAL A 50 -5.20 6.04 9.67
C VAL A 50 -4.28 4.89 9.28
N ALA A 51 -4.03 3.97 10.21
CA ALA A 51 -3.28 2.76 9.91
C ALA A 51 -4.06 1.88 8.93
N GLY A 52 -3.36 1.28 7.96
CA GLY A 52 -3.95 0.54 6.85
C GLY A 52 -2.87 -0.06 5.95
N CYS A 53 -3.27 -0.67 4.83
CA CYS A 53 -2.33 -1.28 3.90
C CYS A 53 -1.67 -0.22 3.01
N VAL A 54 -0.34 -0.22 2.99
CA VAL A 54 0.47 0.68 2.17
C VAL A 54 1.35 -0.10 1.20
N CYS A 55 1.59 0.44 0.01
CA CYS A 55 2.52 -0.12 -0.95
C CYS A 55 3.91 -0.27 -0.32
N GLU A 56 4.52 -1.41 -0.59
CA GLU A 56 5.91 -1.62 -0.22
C GLU A 56 6.84 -0.63 -0.92
N GLU A 57 8.05 -0.48 -0.38
CA GLU A 57 9.03 0.44 -0.93
C GLU A 57 9.36 0.06 -2.39
N GLY A 58 9.29 1.05 -3.29
CA GLY A 58 9.52 0.84 -4.72
C GLY A 58 8.26 0.51 -5.52
N PHE A 59 7.13 0.21 -4.87
CA PHE A 59 5.83 0.03 -5.53
C PHE A 59 4.98 1.29 -5.46
N PHE A 60 4.23 1.55 -6.52
CA PHE A 60 3.37 2.71 -6.68
C PHE A 60 1.93 2.24 -6.74
N ARG A 61 1.03 2.95 -6.05
CA ARG A 61 -0.40 2.66 -6.09
C ARG A 61 -0.99 3.14 -7.40
N ASP A 62 -1.52 2.21 -8.19
CA ASP A 62 -2.28 2.52 -9.39
C ASP A 62 -3.74 2.82 -9.02
N LEU A 63 -4.00 4.09 -8.71
CA LEU A 63 -5.35 4.58 -8.40
C LEU A 63 -6.33 4.46 -9.58
N ARG A 64 -5.82 4.31 -10.81
CA ARG A 64 -6.63 4.25 -12.03
C ARG A 64 -6.97 2.82 -12.40
N ASN A 65 -6.18 1.84 -11.97
CA ASN A 65 -6.34 0.43 -12.33
C ASN A 65 -6.47 -0.49 -11.11
N GLY A 66 -7.58 -0.35 -10.39
CA GLY A 66 -7.94 -1.29 -9.32
C GLY A 66 -7.18 -1.10 -8.00
N ASN A 67 -6.53 0.05 -7.79
CA ASN A 67 -5.82 0.43 -6.57
C ASN A 67 -4.69 -0.52 -6.14
N LYS A 68 -4.07 -1.21 -7.10
CA LYS A 68 -3.00 -2.18 -6.83
C LYS A 68 -1.64 -1.50 -6.71
N CYS A 69 -0.76 -2.07 -5.89
CA CYS A 69 0.63 -1.67 -5.81
C CYS A 69 1.45 -2.39 -6.90
N VAL A 70 1.99 -1.60 -7.83
CA VAL A 70 2.70 -2.10 -9.02
C VAL A 70 4.06 -1.44 -9.15
N LEU A 71 4.96 -2.03 -9.95
CA LEU A 71 6.22 -1.36 -10.25
C LEU A 71 5.97 -0.08 -11.07
N PRO A 72 6.83 0.96 -10.95
CA PRO A 72 6.71 2.18 -11.72
C PRO A 72 6.52 1.98 -13.24
N GLY A 73 7.24 1.03 -13.83
CA GLY A 73 7.12 0.71 -15.26
C GLY A 73 5.83 -0.02 -15.66
N GLN A 74 5.02 -0.43 -14.69
CA GLN A 74 3.71 -1.07 -14.87
C GLN A 74 2.54 -0.12 -14.64
N CYS A 75 2.82 1.13 -14.26
CA CYS A 75 1.79 2.16 -14.20
C CYS A 75 1.20 2.39 -15.59
N ILE A 76 -0.10 2.10 -15.73
CA ILE A 76 -0.80 2.30 -17.00
C ILE A 76 -1.31 3.74 -17.03
N THR A 77 -0.73 4.58 -17.87
CA THR A 77 -1.34 5.88 -18.18
C THR A 77 -2.48 5.64 -19.17
N PRO A 78 -3.75 5.99 -18.84
CA PRO A 78 -4.79 6.04 -19.85
C PRO A 78 -4.40 7.11 -20.87
N TYR A 79 -4.16 6.68 -22.11
CA TYR A 79 -3.95 7.54 -23.27
C TYR A 79 -5.11 8.52 -23.48
#